data_AF-A0A8T9ZEI1-F1
#
_entry.id   AF-A0A8T9ZEI1-F1
#
_cell.length_a   1.000
_cell.length_b   1.000
_cell.length_c   1.000
_cell.angle_alpha   90.00
_cell.angle_beta   90.00
_cell.angle_gamma   90.00
#
_symmetry.space_group_name_H-M   'P 1'
#
loop_
_entity.id
_entity.type
_entity.pdbx_description
1 polymer ?
#
loop_
_entity_poly.entity_id
_entity_poly.type
_entity_poly.pdbx_seq_one_letter_code
_entity_poly.pdbx_strand_id
1 'polypeptide(L)' 'MYDYKFVKVEVNNWKGEPKEDYKRIIAEHAEDGWKFVQIFAPSIAGYAQYFEIIFERIK' A
#
# COMPACT_ATOMS: atom_id res chain seq x y z
N MET A 1 -0.25 -19.68 10.53
CA MET A 1 -1.21 -18.81 9.80
C MET A 1 -0.57 -17.45 9.64
N TYR A 2 -1.00 -16.65 8.66
CA TYR A 2 -0.46 -15.30 8.44
C TYR A 2 -1.44 -14.23 8.94
N ASP A 3 -0.89 -13.15 9.48
CA ASP A 3 -1.60 -11.88 9.64
C ASP A 3 -1.38 -11.01 8.41
N TYR A 4 -2.42 -10.31 7.98
CA TYR A 4 -2.37 -9.38 6.86
C TYR A 4 -2.60 -7.95 7.34
N LYS A 5 -1.87 -7.01 6.71
CA LYS A 5 -2.06 -5.56 6.89
C LYS A 5 -2.24 -4.92 5.51
N PHE A 6 -3.21 -4.01 5.42
CA PHE A 6 -3.53 -3.25 4.21
C PHE A 6 -3.35 -1.77 4.52
N VAL A 7 -2.40 -1.12 3.84
CA VAL A 7 -2.13 0.31 4.02
C VAL A 7 -2.62 1.04 2.78
N LYS A 8 -3.69 1.83 2.93
CA LYS A 8 -4.25 2.64 1.86
C LYS A 8 -3.44 3.92 1.65
N VAL A 9 -3.02 4.17 0.43
CA VAL A 9 -2.35 5.41 0.01
C VAL A 9 -3.21 6.11 -1.03
N GLU A 10 -3.62 7.34 -0.73
CA GLU A 10 -4.40 8.16 -1.66
C GLU A 10 -3.54 8.69 -2.81
N VAL A 11 -4.13 8.81 -3.99
CA VAL A 11 -3.52 9.47 -5.15
C VAL A 11 -4.05 10.89 -5.25
N ASN A 12 -3.16 11.84 -5.53
CA ASN A 12 -3.54 13.20 -5.86
C ASN A 12 -4.14 13.22 -7.28
N ASN A 13 -5.46 13.36 -7.37
CA ASN A 13 -6.20 13.38 -8.65
C ASN A 13 -5.74 14.46 -9.65
N TRP A 14 -5.04 15.51 -9.20
CA TRP A 14 -4.52 16.57 -10.08
C TRP A 14 -3.13 16.28 -10.63
N LYS A 15 -2.30 15.57 -9.86
CA LYS A 15 -0.89 15.29 -10.22
C LYS A 15 -0.66 13.84 -10.66
N GLY A 16 -1.60 12.93 -10.37
CA GLY A 16 -1.43 11.49 -10.58
C GLY A 16 -0.39 10.85 -9.65
N GLU A 17 0.05 11.57 -8.63
CA GLU A 17 1.11 11.13 -7.70
C GLU A 17 0.51 10.65 -6.37
N PRO A 18 1.10 9.63 -5.73
CA PRO A 18 0.75 9.26 -4.36
C PRO A 18 0.90 10.45 -3.39
N LYS A 19 -0.01 10.58 -2.41
CA LYS A 19 0.11 11.60 -1.36
C LYS A 19 1.21 11.28 -0.34
N GLU A 20 1.59 10.02 -0.24
CA GLU A 20 2.62 9.53 0.68
C GLU A 20 3.68 8.74 -0.08
N ASP A 21 4.91 8.76 0.42
CA ASP A 21 6.00 7.96 -0.15
C ASP A 21 5.79 6.48 0.22
N TYR A 22 5.14 5.75 -0.68
CA TYR A 22 4.88 4.33 -0.49
C TYR A 22 6.16 3.49 -0.33
N LYS A 23 7.30 3.93 -0.86
CA LYS A 23 8.58 3.21 -0.68
C LYS A 23 9.05 3.33 0.76
N ARG A 24 8.90 4.53 1.35
CA ARG A 24 9.17 4.75 2.77
C ARG A 24 8.23 3.92 3.65
N ILE A 25 6.94 3.88 3.34
CA ILE A 25 5.96 3.04 4.06
C ILE A 25 6.40 1.57 4.04
N ILE A 26 6.83 1.05 2.88
CA ILE A 26 7.33 -0.33 2.76
C ILE A 26 8.57 -0.55 3.61
N ALA A 27 9.55 0.37 3.59
CA ALA A 27 10.76 0.26 4.38
C ALA A 27 10.48 0.25 5.89
N GLU A 28 9.67 1.19 6.37
CA GLU A 28 9.27 1.27 7.79
C GLU A 28 8.54 0.00 8.25
N HIS A 29 7.66 -0.56 7.41
CA HIS A 29 6.97 -1.81 7.72
C HIS A 29 7.90 -3.03 7.71
N ALA A 30 8.90 -3.05 6.84
CA ALA A 30 9.90 -4.12 6.81
C ALA A 30 10.73 -4.15 8.10
N GLU A 31 11.05 -2.98 8.68
CA GLU A 31 11.72 -2.86 9.99
C GLU A 31 10.87 -3.47 11.12
N ASP A 32 9.54 -3.37 11.02
CA ASP A 32 8.57 -3.96 11.95
C ASP A 32 8.28 -5.47 11.70
N GLY A 33 9.03 -6.10 10.80
CA GLY A 33 8.89 -7.52 10.45
C GLY A 33 7.69 -7.85 9.56
N TRP A 34 7.09 -6.85 8.91
CA TRP A 34 6.06 -7.07 7.90
C TRP A 34 6.69 -7.30 6.53
N LYS A 35 6.40 -8.45 5.92
CA LYS A 35 6.86 -8.79 4.59
C LYS A 35 5.95 -8.15 3.54
N PHE A 36 6.55 -7.41 2.61
CA PHE A 36 5.83 -6.86 1.46
C PHE A 36 5.29 -7.98 0.56
N VAL A 37 4.01 -7.88 0.18
CA VAL A 37 3.34 -8.83 -0.70
C VAL A 37 3.09 -8.21 -2.08
N GLN A 38 2.34 -7.12 -2.14
CA GLN A 38 2.00 -6.44 -3.41
C GLN A 38 1.48 -5.02 -3.17
N ILE A 39 1.42 -4.24 -4.24
CA ILE A 39 0.60 -3.02 -4.33
C ILE A 39 -0.62 -3.34 -5.20
N PHE A 40 -1.81 -3.03 -4.69
CA PHE A 40 -3.08 -3.23 -5.39
C PHE A 40 -3.80 -1.90 -5.60
N ALA A 41 -4.05 -1.53 -6.85
CA ALA A 41 -4.77 -0.31 -7.20
C ALA A 41 -6.11 -0.68 -7.85
N PRO A 42 -7.19 -0.85 -7.07
CA PRO A 42 -8.50 -1.13 -7.66
C PRO A 42 -8.94 0.05 -8.52
N SER A 43 -9.29 -0.21 -9.78
CA SER A 43 -9.96 0.80 -10.61
C SER A 43 -11.41 0.91 -10.15
N ILE A 44 -11.75 2.04 -9.52
CA ILE A 44 -13.12 2.36 -9.11
C ILE A 44 -13.62 3.41 -10.10
N ALA A 45 -14.67 3.08 -10.86
CA ALA A 45 -15.22 3.98 -11.89
C ALA A 45 -14.19 4.44 -12.96
N GLY A 46 -13.24 3.59 -13.32
CA GLY A 46 -12.32 3.82 -14.44
C GLY A 46 -11.01 4.54 -14.09
N TYR A 47 -10.83 4.99 -12.85
CA TYR A 47 -9.59 5.59 -12.36
C TYR A 47 -9.26 5.12 -10.93
N ALA A 48 -7.98 5.01 -10.61
CA ALA A 48 -7.54 4.64 -9.25
C ALA A 48 -7.40 5.91 -8.39
N GLN A 49 -8.28 6.08 -7.40
CA GLN A 49 -8.19 7.17 -6.42
C GLN A 49 -7.19 6.87 -5.28
N TYR A 50 -6.84 5.59 -5.13
CA TYR A 50 -5.92 5.10 -4.12
C TYR A 50 -5.34 3.76 -4.58
N PHE A 51 -4.31 3.32 -3.87
CA PHE A 51 -3.86 1.94 -3.89
C PHE A 51 -3.62 1.45 -2.47
N GLU A 52 -3.58 0.14 -2.30
CA GLU A 52 -3.26 -0.51 -1.04
C GLU A 52 -1.90 -1.17 -1.15
N ILE A 53 -1.09 -1.03 -0.12
CA ILE A 53 0.12 -1.80 0.09
C ILE A 53 -0.25 -2.96 1.01
N ILE A 54 -0.02 -4.18 0.55
CA ILE A 54 -0.40 -5.40 1.25
C ILE A 54 0.85 -6.01 1.85
N PHE A 55 0.78 -6.30 3.15
CA PHE A 55 1.83 -6.96 3.90
C PHE A 55 1.31 -8.24 4.56
N GLU A 56 2.22 -9.18 4.79
CA GLU A 56 1.98 -10.38 5.59
C GLU A 56 3.02 -10.54 6.70
N ARG A 57 2.65 -11.20 7.79
CA ARG A 57 3.58 -11.62 8.85
C ARG A 57 3.15 -12.98 9.40
N ILE A 58 4.12 -13.80 9.79
CA ILE A 58 3.84 -15.07 10.48
C ILE A 58 3.24 -14.75 11.86
N LYS A 59 2.14 -15.43 12.21
CA LYS A 59 1.59 -15.42 13.58
C LYS A 59 2.51 -16.12 14.57
#